data_AF-A0A944WXM8-F1
#
_entry.id   AF-A0A944WXM8-F1
#
_cell.length_a   1.000
_cell.length_b   1.000
_cell.length_c   1.000
_cell.angle_alpha   90.00
_cell.angle_beta   90.00
_cell.angle_gamma   90.00
#
_symmetry.space_group_name_H-M   'P 1'
#
loop_
_entity.id
_entity.type
_entity.pdbx_description
1 polymer ?
#
loop_
_entity_poly.entity_id
_entity_poly.type
_entity_poly.pdbx_seq_one_letter_code
_entity_poly.pdbx_strand_id
1 'polypeptide(L)'
;MLSPESATEIVVPADAFENVVEVTTTTVPEPSTTPPPASVTSSTTTRSPEQTTTTEVTRTTIPLAEEEDTPGVKLLDALDRFNSCLSGEGYEWIGPPNPESGANAPENNMDYFRALTTCNSRTGISTVFQEFQASRTGLDPDEIEQQNEDFIDLTDCLRRKGWEIPELTPDENGLLGPAGGMASADDDFDTNQVRDCAGEIALERDAAEEG
;
A
#
# COMPACT_ATOMS: atom_id res chain seq x y z
N MET A 1 -21.94 10.95 -59.02
CA MET A 1 -22.96 10.10 -58.39
C MET A 1 -22.32 8.77 -58.08
N LEU A 2 -22.06 8.48 -56.81
CA LEU A 2 -21.73 7.15 -56.30
C LEU A 2 -22.31 7.08 -54.88
N SER A 3 -23.18 6.10 -54.66
CA SER A 3 -24.03 5.93 -53.47
C SER A 3 -23.27 5.44 -52.22
N PRO A 4 -23.82 5.66 -51.02
CA PRO A 4 -23.31 5.14 -49.75
C PRO A 4 -23.90 3.76 -49.41
N GLU A 5 -23.06 2.76 -49.14
CA GLU A 5 -23.40 1.45 -48.56
C GLU A 5 -22.20 1.05 -47.68
N SER A 6 -22.26 0.60 -46.42
CA SER A 6 -23.30 0.11 -45.53
C SER A 6 -22.95 0.52 -44.09
N ALA A 7 -23.93 1.00 -43.31
CA ALA A 7 -23.84 1.00 -41.85
C ALA A 7 -24.32 -0.36 -41.35
N THR A 8 -23.45 -1.14 -40.72
CA THR A 8 -23.87 -2.33 -39.98
C THR A 8 -24.45 -1.85 -38.65
N GLU A 9 -25.77 -1.78 -38.59
CA GLU A 9 -26.52 -1.62 -37.34
C GLU A 9 -26.46 -2.95 -36.58
N ILE A 10 -25.74 -2.96 -35.45
CA ILE A 10 -25.72 -4.09 -34.53
C ILE A 10 -27.05 -4.09 -33.77
N VAL A 11 -27.99 -4.93 -34.20
CA VAL A 11 -29.23 -5.19 -33.48
C VAL A 11 -28.95 -6.25 -32.42
N VAL A 12 -28.90 -5.84 -31.15
CA VAL A 12 -28.82 -6.75 -30.01
C VAL A 12 -30.23 -7.24 -29.67
N PRO A 13 -30.54 -8.54 -29.71
CA PRO A 13 -31.86 -9.05 -29.33
C PRO A 13 -32.09 -8.88 -27.82
N ALA A 14 -33.33 -8.54 -27.44
CA ALA A 14 -33.72 -8.18 -26.07
C ALA A 14 -33.81 -9.35 -25.06
N ASP A 15 -33.38 -10.55 -25.44
CA ASP A 15 -33.50 -11.78 -24.63
C ASP A 15 -32.13 -12.42 -24.27
N ALA A 16 -31.03 -11.66 -24.36
CA ALA A 16 -29.68 -12.20 -24.08
C ALA A 16 -29.29 -12.22 -22.59
N PHE A 17 -30.14 -11.74 -21.68
CA PHE A 17 -29.86 -11.69 -20.23
C PHE A 17 -31.02 -12.22 -19.39
N GLU A 18 -31.37 -13.49 -19.53
CA GLU A 18 -32.03 -14.23 -18.44
C GLU A 18 -31.06 -15.31 -17.92
N ASN A 19 -30.16 -14.90 -17.01
CA ASN A 19 -29.62 -15.83 -16.03
C ASN A 19 -30.50 -15.72 -14.78
N VAL A 20 -31.54 -16.55 -14.73
CA VAL A 20 -32.33 -16.76 -13.50
C VAL A 20 -31.41 -17.44 -12.48
N VAL A 21 -31.02 -16.69 -11.45
CA VAL A 21 -30.38 -17.27 -10.27
C VAL A 21 -31.51 -17.80 -9.40
N GLU A 22 -31.82 -19.09 -9.52
CA GLU A 22 -32.67 -19.77 -8.54
C GLU A 22 -31.94 -19.78 -7.19
N VAL A 23 -32.40 -18.93 -6.27
CA VAL A 23 -31.96 -18.91 -4.87
C VAL A 23 -32.56 -20.14 -4.18
N THR A 24 -31.82 -21.26 -4.18
CA THR A 24 -32.14 -22.38 -3.30
C THR A 24 -31.66 -22.05 -1.89
N THR A 25 -32.59 -21.61 -1.04
CA THR A 25 -32.44 -21.54 0.42
C THR A 25 -32.19 -22.95 0.96
N THR A 26 -30.95 -23.24 1.35
CA THR A 26 -30.61 -24.47 2.10
C THR A 26 -30.35 -24.12 3.56
N THR A 27 -31.24 -24.65 4.39
CA THR A 27 -31.41 -24.50 5.82
C THR A 27 -30.25 -25.12 6.62
N VAL A 28 -29.83 -24.41 7.67
CA VAL A 28 -28.89 -24.81 8.73
C VAL A 28 -29.35 -26.10 9.44
N PRO A 29 -28.41 -26.97 9.83
CA PRO A 29 -28.51 -27.55 11.18
C PRO A 29 -27.19 -27.55 11.99
N GLU A 30 -27.21 -26.92 13.16
CA GLU A 30 -26.51 -27.36 14.39
C GLU A 30 -27.52 -28.12 15.27
N PRO A 31 -27.16 -28.88 16.33
CA PRO A 31 -25.83 -29.12 16.92
C PRO A 31 -25.50 -30.62 17.17
N SER A 32 -24.25 -30.97 17.46
CA SER A 32 -23.95 -32.21 18.22
C SER A 32 -22.64 -32.14 18.99
N THR A 33 -22.81 -32.01 20.30
CA THR A 33 -21.87 -32.30 21.39
C THR A 33 -21.38 -33.74 21.32
N THR A 34 -20.06 -33.98 21.35
CA THR A 34 -19.38 -35.10 22.06
C THR A 34 -17.86 -34.94 21.96
N PRO A 35 -17.12 -34.78 23.08
CA PRO A 35 -15.67 -34.89 23.11
C PRO A 35 -15.21 -36.35 23.35
N PRO A 36 -14.21 -36.87 22.62
CA PRO A 36 -13.51 -38.10 22.99
C PRO A 36 -12.28 -37.82 23.90
N PRO A 37 -11.76 -38.85 24.59
CA PRO A 37 -11.31 -38.74 25.98
C PRO A 37 -9.84 -38.36 26.19
N ALA A 38 -9.57 -37.89 27.41
CA ALA A 38 -8.27 -37.68 28.01
C ALA A 38 -7.33 -38.88 27.84
N SER A 39 -6.10 -38.61 27.39
CA SER A 39 -4.94 -39.49 27.59
C SER A 39 -3.93 -38.82 28.50
N VAL A 40 -3.50 -39.60 29.47
CA VAL A 40 -2.69 -39.22 30.63
C VAL A 40 -1.21 -39.50 30.31
N THR A 41 -0.33 -38.73 30.97
CA THR A 41 1.07 -39.04 31.33
C THR A 41 2.14 -38.73 30.28
N SER A 42 2.97 -37.73 30.54
CA SER A 42 4.28 -37.95 31.17
C SER A 42 5.06 -36.64 31.34
N SER A 43 5.31 -36.28 32.59
CA SER A 43 6.25 -35.24 33.00
C SER A 43 7.66 -35.65 32.61
N THR A 44 8.38 -34.79 31.88
CA THR A 44 9.85 -34.86 31.82
C THR A 44 10.40 -33.48 32.10
N THR A 45 10.91 -33.32 33.32
CA THR A 45 11.73 -32.20 33.76
C THR A 45 13.09 -32.28 33.07
N THR A 46 13.45 -31.29 32.26
CA THR A 46 14.83 -31.12 31.79
C THR A 46 15.27 -29.67 31.99
N ARG A 47 16.15 -29.54 32.99
CA ARG A 47 17.17 -28.51 33.30
C ARG A 47 17.28 -27.26 32.42
N SER A 48 17.17 -26.14 33.13
CA SER A 48 17.73 -24.80 32.86
C SER A 48 19.22 -24.84 32.46
N PRO A 49 19.63 -24.06 31.45
CA PRO A 49 20.91 -23.37 31.46
C PRO A 49 20.71 -21.96 32.04
N GLU A 50 21.35 -21.74 33.19
CA GLU A 50 21.65 -20.43 33.76
C GLU A 50 22.43 -19.63 32.70
N GLN A 51 21.77 -18.68 32.05
CA GLN A 51 22.41 -17.77 31.10
C GLN A 51 22.73 -16.48 31.83
N THR A 52 24.03 -16.30 32.03
CA THR A 52 24.72 -15.14 32.59
C THR A 52 24.07 -13.83 32.12
N THR A 53 23.55 -13.06 33.07
CA THR A 53 23.20 -11.65 32.90
C THR A 53 24.49 -10.87 32.61
N THR A 54 24.81 -10.71 31.33
CA THR A 54 25.65 -9.61 30.88
C THR A 54 24.75 -8.39 30.80
N THR A 55 24.89 -7.49 31.77
CA THR A 55 24.40 -6.11 31.70
C THR A 55 25.22 -5.38 30.63
N GLU A 56 24.97 -5.70 29.37
CA GLU A 56 25.31 -4.81 28.27
C GLU A 56 24.25 -3.70 28.31
N VAL A 57 24.72 -2.46 28.38
CA VAL A 57 23.87 -1.29 28.17
C VAL A 57 23.34 -1.42 26.74
N THR A 58 22.17 -2.04 26.59
CA THR A 58 21.38 -2.00 25.38
C THR A 58 20.98 -0.54 25.21
N ARG A 59 21.77 0.19 24.42
CA ARG A 59 21.20 1.21 23.54
C ARG A 59 20.05 0.50 22.85
N THR A 60 18.80 0.84 23.19
CA THR A 60 17.63 0.14 22.68
C THR A 60 17.73 0.17 21.17
N THR A 61 18.11 -0.96 20.58
CA THR A 61 17.97 -1.18 19.15
C THR A 61 16.52 -1.56 19.03
N ILE A 62 15.66 -0.57 18.78
CA ILE A 62 14.27 -0.79 18.39
C ILE A 62 14.31 -1.90 17.33
N PRO A 63 13.54 -3.00 17.46
CA PRO A 63 13.57 -4.05 16.48
C PRO A 63 13.11 -3.44 15.14
N LEU A 64 14.06 -3.17 14.25
CA LEU A 64 13.82 -2.68 12.89
C LEU A 64 12.80 -3.55 12.12
N ALA A 65 12.62 -4.80 12.58
CA ALA A 65 11.64 -5.75 12.09
C ALA A 65 10.17 -5.32 12.30
N GLU A 66 9.83 -4.50 13.31
CA GLU A 66 8.44 -4.05 13.51
C GLU A 66 8.10 -2.84 12.60
N GLU A 67 9.09 -2.01 12.27
CA GLU A 67 8.92 -0.88 11.35
C GLU A 67 8.89 -1.31 9.87
N GLU A 68 9.69 -2.32 9.49
CA GLU A 68 9.73 -2.89 8.13
C GLU A 68 8.38 -3.49 7.68
N ASP A 69 7.49 -3.84 8.61
CA ASP A 69 6.23 -4.51 8.32
C ASP A 69 5.02 -3.57 8.21
N THR A 70 5.20 -2.27 8.45
CA THR A 70 4.09 -1.30 8.31
C THR A 70 3.64 -1.21 6.84
N PRO A 71 2.33 -1.06 6.57
CA PRO A 71 1.81 -0.96 5.20
C PRO A 71 2.48 0.15 4.38
N GLY A 72 2.82 1.27 5.02
CA GLY A 72 3.52 2.40 4.38
C GLY A 72 4.95 2.07 3.96
N VAL A 73 5.74 1.42 4.82
CA VAL A 73 7.13 1.04 4.50
C VAL A 73 7.17 -0.01 3.39
N LYS A 74 6.25 -0.99 3.42
CA LYS A 74 6.07 -1.96 2.33
C LYS A 74 5.78 -1.27 1.00
N LEU A 75 4.91 -0.25 0.99
CA LEU A 75 4.61 0.51 -0.22
C LEU A 75 5.84 1.25 -0.76
N LEU A 76 6.61 1.90 0.10
CA LEU A 76 7.84 2.60 -0.30
C LEU A 76 8.89 1.64 -0.88
N ASP A 77 9.04 0.44 -0.33
CA ASP A 77 9.93 -0.59 -0.88
C ASP A 77 9.43 -1.15 -2.22
N ALA A 78 8.13 -1.39 -2.35
CA ALA A 78 7.53 -1.78 -3.62
C ALA A 78 7.68 -0.70 -4.71
N LEU A 79 7.56 0.58 -4.34
CA LEU A 79 7.80 1.74 -5.20
C LEU A 79 9.25 1.81 -5.70
N ASP A 80 10.23 1.65 -4.80
CA ASP A 80 11.65 1.63 -5.17
C ASP A 80 11.96 0.52 -6.18
N ARG A 81 11.51 -0.71 -5.89
CA ARG A 81 11.68 -1.86 -6.78
C ARG A 81 10.99 -1.64 -8.13
N PHE A 82 9.84 -0.98 -8.13
CA PHE A 82 9.08 -0.68 -9.34
C PHE A 82 9.81 0.34 -10.21
N ASN A 83 10.29 1.43 -9.62
CA ASN A 83 11.07 2.45 -10.32
C ASN A 83 12.40 1.88 -10.85
N SER A 84 13.08 1.03 -10.06
CA SER A 84 14.28 0.31 -10.50
C SER A 84 14.01 -0.62 -11.69
N CYS A 85 12.87 -1.34 -11.67
CA CYS A 85 12.45 -2.16 -12.81
C CYS A 85 12.17 -1.32 -14.05
N LEU A 86 11.45 -0.20 -13.93
CA LEU A 86 11.16 0.68 -15.05
C LEU A 86 12.45 1.24 -15.66
N SER A 87 13.37 1.71 -14.82
CA SER A 87 14.68 2.20 -15.26
C SER A 87 15.47 1.12 -16.01
N GLY A 88 15.40 -0.14 -15.53
CA GLY A 88 15.99 -1.30 -16.20
C GLY A 88 15.38 -1.62 -17.58
N GLU A 89 14.09 -1.31 -17.78
CA GLU A 89 13.41 -1.40 -19.09
C GLU A 89 13.63 -0.14 -19.96
N GLY A 90 14.33 0.88 -19.44
CA GLY A 90 14.64 2.13 -20.14
C GLY A 90 13.57 3.21 -20.02
N TYR A 91 12.67 3.10 -19.05
CA TYR A 91 11.58 4.05 -18.79
C TYR A 91 11.69 4.68 -17.41
N GLU A 92 11.10 5.85 -17.26
CA GLU A 92 10.89 6.52 -15.98
C GLU A 92 9.38 6.61 -15.73
N TRP A 93 8.97 6.73 -14.46
CA TRP A 93 7.57 6.94 -14.15
C TRP A 93 7.15 8.35 -14.60
N ILE A 94 6.41 8.42 -15.70
CA ILE A 94 5.87 9.66 -16.26
C ILE A 94 4.37 9.82 -15.98
N GLY A 95 3.86 9.04 -15.03
CA GLY A 95 2.45 8.96 -14.71
C GLY A 95 1.69 7.87 -15.48
N PRO A 96 0.40 7.68 -15.14
CA PRO A 96 -0.46 6.73 -15.82
C PRO A 96 -0.79 7.20 -17.26
N PRO A 97 -1.11 6.27 -18.17
CA PRO A 97 -1.57 6.63 -19.51
C PRO A 97 -2.79 7.56 -19.46
N ASN A 98 -2.72 8.69 -20.17
CA ASN A 98 -3.77 9.70 -20.21
C ASN A 98 -4.29 9.90 -21.64
N PRO A 99 -5.51 9.46 -21.98
CA PRO A 99 -6.06 9.63 -23.33
C PRO A 99 -6.22 11.10 -23.75
N GLU A 100 -6.33 12.03 -22.79
CA GLU A 100 -6.46 13.47 -23.06
C GLU A 100 -5.16 14.10 -23.56
N SER A 101 -4.00 13.54 -23.22
CA SER A 101 -2.68 13.99 -23.70
C SER A 101 -2.44 13.68 -25.19
N GLY A 102 -3.32 12.88 -25.80
CA GLY A 102 -3.25 12.49 -27.21
C GLY A 102 -2.38 11.26 -27.47
N ALA A 103 -2.64 10.58 -28.59
CA ALA A 103 -2.10 9.25 -28.88
C ALA A 103 -0.57 9.18 -29.02
N ASN A 104 0.12 10.30 -29.22
CA ASN A 104 1.57 10.37 -29.35
C ASN A 104 2.28 10.80 -28.06
N ALA A 105 1.54 11.03 -26.97
CA ALA A 105 2.11 11.38 -25.69
C ALA A 105 2.94 10.20 -25.14
N PRO A 106 4.08 10.45 -24.49
CA PRO A 106 4.97 9.39 -24.00
C PRO A 106 4.25 8.44 -23.03
N GLU A 107 3.34 8.94 -22.20
CA GLU A 107 2.52 8.15 -21.27
C GLU A 107 1.53 7.21 -21.98
N ASN A 108 1.21 7.46 -23.25
CA ASN A 108 0.32 6.63 -24.07
C ASN A 108 1.08 5.65 -24.98
N ASN A 109 2.40 5.57 -24.87
CA ASN A 109 3.20 4.64 -25.67
C ASN A 109 2.94 3.19 -25.24
N MET A 110 2.71 2.29 -26.21
CA MET A 110 2.50 0.86 -25.96
C MET A 110 3.67 0.16 -25.29
N ASP A 111 4.91 0.56 -25.61
CA ASP A 111 6.10 -0.01 -24.99
C ASP A 111 6.22 0.42 -23.52
N TYR A 112 5.87 1.67 -23.21
CA TYR A 112 5.78 2.16 -21.83
C TYR A 112 4.70 1.39 -21.04
N PHE A 113 3.51 1.21 -21.61
CA PHE A 113 2.45 0.41 -20.97
C PHE A 113 2.88 -1.04 -20.70
N ARG A 114 3.65 -1.64 -21.61
CA ARG A 114 4.20 -2.98 -21.44
C ARG A 114 5.23 -3.02 -20.30
N ALA A 115 6.11 -2.02 -20.20
CA ALA A 115 7.06 -1.89 -19.11
C ALA A 115 6.33 -1.75 -17.77
N LEU A 116 5.32 -0.86 -17.69
CA LEU A 116 4.46 -0.69 -16.50
C LEU A 116 3.83 -2.02 -16.05
N THR A 117 3.20 -2.74 -16.97
CA THR A 117 2.55 -4.03 -16.69
C THR A 117 3.56 -5.08 -16.22
N THR A 118 4.71 -5.16 -16.88
CA THR A 118 5.77 -6.12 -16.55
C THR A 118 6.37 -5.83 -15.18
N CYS A 119 6.70 -4.59 -14.90
CA CYS A 119 7.26 -4.17 -13.63
C CYS A 119 6.27 -4.34 -12.49
N ASN A 120 4.99 -4.01 -12.72
CA ASN A 120 3.93 -4.28 -11.76
C ASN A 120 3.84 -5.76 -11.38
N SER A 121 3.83 -6.66 -12.36
CA SER A 121 3.79 -8.11 -12.11
C SER A 121 5.03 -8.64 -11.39
N ARG A 122 6.19 -7.99 -11.56
CA ARG A 122 7.44 -8.39 -10.91
C ARG A 122 7.53 -7.90 -9.46
N THR A 123 7.02 -6.70 -9.18
CA THR A 123 7.15 -6.06 -7.86
C THR A 123 5.93 -6.23 -6.98
N GLY A 124 4.76 -6.52 -7.55
CA GLY A 124 3.50 -6.62 -6.81
C GLY A 124 3.01 -5.28 -6.26
N ILE A 125 3.49 -4.15 -6.78
CA ILE A 125 3.17 -2.81 -6.25
C ILE A 125 1.65 -2.55 -6.19
N SER A 126 0.86 -3.06 -7.12
CA SER A 126 -0.61 -2.93 -7.04
C SER A 126 -1.21 -3.63 -5.83
N THR A 127 -0.69 -4.79 -5.44
CA THR A 127 -1.17 -5.52 -4.26
C THR A 127 -0.79 -4.76 -2.99
N VAL A 128 0.46 -4.33 -2.88
CA VAL A 128 0.93 -3.57 -1.72
C VAL A 128 0.18 -2.24 -1.59
N PHE A 129 -0.09 -1.56 -2.70
CA PHE A 129 -0.89 -0.34 -2.71
C PHE A 129 -2.33 -0.61 -2.23
N GLN A 130 -2.95 -1.71 -2.65
CA GLN A 130 -4.28 -2.10 -2.16
C GLN A 130 -4.30 -2.38 -0.65
N GLU A 131 -3.27 -3.06 -0.15
CA GLU A 131 -3.12 -3.33 1.29
C GLU A 131 -2.93 -2.03 2.07
N PHE A 132 -2.12 -1.09 1.56
CA PHE A 132 -1.95 0.23 2.15
C PHE A 132 -3.28 1.00 2.21
N GLN A 133 -4.03 1.05 1.11
CA GLN A 133 -5.34 1.70 1.08
C GLN A 133 -6.34 1.04 2.05
N ALA A 134 -6.32 -0.29 2.14
CA ALA A 134 -7.17 -1.02 3.08
C ALA A 134 -6.82 -0.72 4.54
N SER A 135 -5.53 -0.57 4.86
CA SER A 135 -5.06 -0.21 6.20
C SER A 135 -5.51 1.18 6.66
N ARG A 136 -5.89 2.05 5.71
CA ARG A 136 -6.37 3.41 5.95
C ARG A 136 -7.90 3.51 5.93
N THR A 137 -8.59 2.40 5.67
CA THR A 137 -10.05 2.34 5.60
C THR A 137 -10.60 1.78 6.90
N GLY A 138 -11.61 2.43 7.48
CA GLY A 138 -12.30 1.93 8.67
C GLY A 138 -11.51 2.10 9.98
N LEU A 139 -10.61 3.08 10.02
CA LEU A 139 -9.92 3.53 11.24
C LEU A 139 -10.91 4.18 12.20
N ASP A 140 -10.69 3.98 13.50
CA ASP A 140 -11.42 4.70 14.53
C ASP A 140 -10.91 6.16 14.65
N PRO A 141 -11.69 7.09 15.25
CA PRO A 141 -11.33 8.52 15.30
C PRO A 141 -9.96 8.79 15.93
N ASP A 142 -9.60 8.07 16.98
CA ASP A 142 -8.30 8.24 17.66
C ASP A 142 -7.13 7.79 16.76
N GLU A 143 -7.34 6.74 15.94
CA GLU A 143 -6.34 6.27 14.98
C GLU A 143 -6.17 7.25 13.81
N ILE A 144 -7.26 7.90 13.38
CA ILE A 144 -7.24 8.94 12.35
C ILE A 144 -6.46 10.16 12.86
N GLU A 145 -6.69 10.58 14.11
CA GLU A 145 -5.96 11.70 14.72
C GLU A 145 -4.46 11.39 14.77
N GLN A 146 -4.07 10.22 15.26
CA GLN A 146 -2.66 9.82 15.30
C GLN A 146 -2.02 9.76 13.91
N GLN A 147 -2.68 9.15 12.92
CA GLN A 147 -2.14 9.09 11.56
C GLN A 147 -2.05 10.48 10.91
N ASN A 148 -2.96 11.39 11.24
CA ASN A 148 -2.92 12.76 10.75
C ASN A 148 -1.73 13.52 11.34
N GLU A 149 -1.46 13.37 12.64
CA GLU A 149 -0.28 13.94 13.30
C GLU A 149 1.02 13.40 12.68
N ASP A 150 1.14 12.07 12.56
CA ASP A 150 2.30 11.43 11.94
C ASP A 150 2.51 11.91 10.49
N PHE A 151 1.42 12.08 9.74
CA PHE A 151 1.47 12.56 8.37
C PHE A 151 1.84 14.04 8.28
N ILE A 152 1.37 14.88 9.20
CA ILE A 152 1.77 16.30 9.29
C ILE A 152 3.27 16.40 9.51
N ASP A 153 3.81 15.69 10.51
CA ASP A 153 5.24 15.69 10.83
C ASP A 153 6.09 15.22 9.64
N LEU A 154 5.64 14.16 8.96
CA LEU A 154 6.28 13.66 7.74
C LEU A 154 6.31 14.73 6.65
N THR A 155 5.17 15.37 6.37
CA THR A 155 5.10 16.39 5.31
C THR A 155 5.90 17.65 5.65
N ASP A 156 5.99 18.03 6.93
CA ASP A 156 6.80 19.16 7.36
C ASP A 156 8.30 18.88 7.28
N CYS A 157 8.72 17.65 7.58
CA CYS A 157 10.08 17.21 7.30
C CYS A 157 10.40 17.25 5.79
N LEU A 158 9.51 16.71 4.96
CA LEU A 158 9.69 16.69 3.50
C LEU A 158 9.72 18.11 2.91
N ARG A 159 8.85 19.02 3.36
CA ARG A 159 8.89 20.44 2.96
C ARG A 159 10.22 21.11 3.33
N ARG A 160 10.78 20.81 4.50
CA ARG A 160 12.12 21.31 4.88
C ARG A 160 13.23 20.78 3.97
N LYS A 161 13.08 19.57 3.43
CA LYS A 161 13.99 18.98 2.42
C LYS A 161 13.75 19.49 1.00
N GLY A 162 12.75 20.35 0.81
CA GLY A 162 12.46 21.01 -0.47
C GLY A 162 11.37 20.37 -1.31
N TRP A 163 10.58 19.45 -0.74
CA TRP A 163 9.44 18.87 -1.44
C TRP A 163 8.33 19.89 -1.66
N GLU A 164 7.71 19.83 -2.83
CA GLU A 164 6.47 20.55 -3.12
C GLU A 164 5.29 19.68 -2.71
N ILE A 165 4.73 19.98 -1.54
CA ILE A 165 3.56 19.28 -0.99
C ILE A 165 2.41 20.29 -0.89
N PRO A 166 1.31 20.10 -1.64
CA PRO A 166 0.15 20.98 -1.60
C PRO A 166 -0.50 21.00 -0.21
N GLU A 167 -1.52 21.85 -0.04
CA GLU A 167 -2.28 21.89 1.21
C GLU A 167 -2.86 20.49 1.51
N LEU A 168 -2.73 20.07 2.78
CA LEU A 168 -3.29 18.81 3.24
C LEU A 168 -4.78 19.00 3.51
N THR A 169 -5.58 18.19 2.85
CA THR A 169 -7.04 18.23 3.00
C THR A 169 -7.53 16.89 3.53
N PRO A 170 -8.45 16.88 4.51
CA PRO A 170 -9.07 15.65 4.96
C PRO A 170 -9.94 15.04 3.86
N ASP A 171 -9.89 13.71 3.75
CA ASP A 171 -10.77 12.93 2.89
C ASP A 171 -12.15 12.68 3.53
N GLU A 172 -12.97 11.84 2.89
CA GLU A 172 -14.32 11.48 3.37
C GLU A 172 -14.31 10.84 4.76
N ASN A 173 -13.20 10.24 5.17
CA ASN A 173 -13.02 9.60 6.48
C ASN A 173 -12.30 10.53 7.48
N GLY A 174 -11.90 11.74 7.08
CA GLY A 174 -11.17 12.69 7.92
C GLY A 174 -9.64 12.49 7.91
N LEU A 175 -9.14 11.62 7.05
CA LEU A 175 -7.72 11.32 6.95
C LEU A 175 -7.03 12.33 6.03
N LEU A 176 -5.92 12.90 6.46
CA LEU A 176 -5.19 13.91 5.70
C LEU A 176 -4.47 13.28 4.52
N GLY A 177 -4.60 13.94 3.37
CA GLY A 177 -3.88 13.60 2.15
C GLY A 177 -3.49 14.85 1.36
N PRO A 178 -2.46 14.74 0.52
CA PRO A 178 -2.07 15.83 -0.37
C PRO A 178 -3.02 15.85 -1.57
N ALA A 179 -3.74 16.96 -1.77
CA ALA A 179 -4.81 17.07 -2.78
C ALA A 179 -4.36 16.84 -4.24
N GLY A 180 -3.05 16.90 -4.53
CA GLY A 180 -2.47 16.71 -5.86
C GLY A 180 -1.25 15.80 -5.90
N GLY A 181 -1.01 15.00 -4.84
CA GLY A 181 0.22 14.22 -4.70
C GLY A 181 1.38 15.01 -4.09
N MET A 182 2.56 14.40 -4.05
CA MET A 182 3.78 14.96 -3.48
C MET A 182 4.93 14.73 -4.44
N ALA A 183 5.76 15.75 -4.64
CA ALA A 183 6.95 15.65 -5.49
C ALA A 183 8.16 16.24 -4.75
N SER A 184 9.33 15.64 -4.99
CA SER A 184 10.60 16.21 -4.52
C SER A 184 10.97 17.44 -5.37
N ALA A 185 12.01 18.16 -4.97
CA ALA A 185 12.53 19.32 -5.72
C ALA A 185 12.94 19.00 -7.17
N ASP A 186 13.25 17.73 -7.47
CA ASP A 186 13.62 17.23 -8.80
C ASP A 186 12.42 16.70 -9.60
N ASP A 187 11.18 16.96 -9.16
CA ASP A 187 9.91 16.49 -9.77
C ASP A 187 9.69 14.96 -9.72
N ASP A 188 10.58 14.21 -9.07
CA ASP A 188 10.47 12.76 -8.83
C ASP A 188 10.06 12.43 -7.39
N PHE A 189 9.53 11.22 -7.18
CA PHE A 189 9.20 10.69 -5.85
C PHE A 189 10.40 9.97 -5.23
N ASP A 190 11.10 10.62 -4.31
CA ASP A 190 12.28 10.04 -3.65
C ASP A 190 11.88 9.24 -2.39
N THR A 191 11.81 7.92 -2.53
CA THR A 191 11.48 7.02 -1.41
C THR A 191 12.51 7.05 -0.28
N ASN A 192 13.76 7.45 -0.53
CA ASN A 192 14.80 7.52 0.51
C ASN A 192 14.58 8.72 1.42
N GLN A 193 14.26 9.89 0.86
CA GLN A 193 13.95 11.07 1.68
C GLN A 193 12.70 10.87 2.55
N VAL A 194 11.71 10.14 2.06
CA VAL A 194 10.53 9.75 2.85
C VAL A 194 10.94 8.87 4.03
N ARG A 195 11.80 7.87 3.82
CA ARG A 195 12.33 7.01 4.91
C ARG A 195 13.19 7.78 5.89
N ASP A 196 14.06 8.67 5.41
CA ASP A 196 14.90 9.52 6.25
C ASP A 196 14.03 10.38 7.18
N CYS A 197 12.99 11.02 6.65
CA CYS A 197 12.05 11.80 7.46
C CYS A 197 11.31 10.94 8.48
N ALA A 198 10.80 9.78 8.08
CA ALA A 198 10.12 8.87 8.99
C ALA A 198 11.05 8.43 10.14
N GLY A 199 12.31 8.13 9.83
CA GLY A 199 13.32 7.79 10.83
C GLY A 199 13.68 8.96 11.75
N GLU A 200 13.84 10.18 11.22
CA GLU A 200 14.07 11.39 12.03
C GLU A 200 12.94 11.62 13.03
N ILE A 201 11.68 11.49 12.60
CA ILE A 201 10.50 11.68 13.45
C ILE A 201 10.42 10.62 14.54
N ALA A 202 10.66 9.35 14.20
CA ALA A 202 10.69 8.26 15.18
C ALA A 202 11.73 8.53 16.29
N LEU A 203 12.94 8.94 15.90
CA LEU A 203 14.02 9.26 16.84
C LEU A 203 13.69 10.47 17.73
N GLU A 204 13.01 11.49 17.19
CA GLU A 204 12.58 12.67 17.95
C GLU A 204 11.50 12.32 18.98
N ARG A 205 10.57 11.41 18.64
CA ARG A 205 9.53 10.92 19.53
C ARG A 205 10.10 10.09 20.68
N ASP A 206 11.00 9.17 20.39
CA ASP A 206 11.67 8.37 21.43
C ASP A 206 12.43 9.25 22.43
N ALA A 207 13.13 10.28 21.92
CA ALA A 207 13.85 11.22 22.77
C ALA A 207 12.93 12.10 23.64
N ALA A 208 11.67 12.30 23.23
CA ALA A 208 10.67 13.04 23.99
C ALA A 208 10.00 12.19 25.09
N GLU A 209 9.96 10.86 24.95
CA GLU A 209 9.40 9.95 25.95
C GLU A 209 10.39 9.61 27.09
N GLU A 210 11.70 9.80 26.87
CA GLU A 210 12.75 9.63 27.89
C GLU A 210 13.06 10.91 28.71
N GLY A 211 12.36 12.03 28.47
CA GLY A 211 12.58 13.35 29.09
C GLY A 211 11.57 13.73 30.17
#